data_AF-A0A259S258-F1
#
_entry.id   AF-A0A259S258-F1
#
_cell.length_a   1.000
_cell.length_b   1.000
_cell.length_c   1.000
_cell.angle_alpha   90.00
_cell.angle_beta   90.00
_cell.angle_gamma   90.00
#
_symmetry.space_group_name_H-M   'P 1'
#
loop_
_entity.id
_entity.type
_entity.pdbx_description
1 polymer ?
#
loop_
_entity_poly.entity_id
_entity_poly.type
_entity_poly.pdbx_seq_one_letter_code
_entity_poly.pdbx_strand_id
1 'polypeptide(L)'
;MGGQNAPCFGTDHCIGTITSIPNPLIWYLGVAAAVYLLVRFVRGLVLRSPMPWSYAIPLVGLAATYLPWLAFPERTIFQFYTVVMAPFLILALALALRDIAGKRTDARHRRQSGQRTVMVILVLIVLLSAFFYPLWIGLPVPWWFWQAHNWMITWI
;
A
#
# COMPACT_ATOMS: atom_id res chain seq x y z
N MET A 1 20.52 21.57 8.20
CA MET A 1 21.70 20.84 7.68
C MET A 1 22.16 19.90 8.79
N GLY A 2 21.69 18.65 8.78
CA GLY A 2 21.99 17.68 9.84
C GLY A 2 23.43 17.24 9.74
N GLY A 3 24.27 17.69 10.67
CA GLY A 3 25.69 17.37 10.70
C GLY A 3 25.94 15.88 10.90
N GLN A 4 27.02 15.38 10.30
CA GLN A 4 27.53 14.00 10.41
C GLN A 4 27.83 13.54 11.85
N ASN A 5 27.64 14.42 12.84
CA ASN A 5 28.03 14.23 14.24
C ASN A 5 26.82 14.16 15.20
N ALA A 6 25.59 14.09 14.71
CA ALA A 6 24.44 13.84 15.58
C ALA A 6 24.45 12.36 16.03
N PRO A 7 24.47 12.04 17.33
CA PRO A 7 24.52 10.65 17.78
C PRO A 7 23.22 9.93 17.39
N CYS A 8 23.31 8.90 16.55
CA CYS A 8 22.17 8.03 16.23
C CYS A 8 22.32 6.71 16.98
N PHE A 9 21.41 6.44 17.92
CA PHE A 9 21.27 5.16 18.62
C PHE A 9 22.62 4.49 18.97
N GLY A 10 23.57 5.24 19.54
CA GLY A 10 24.85 4.69 19.99
C GLY A 10 25.88 4.40 18.88
N THR A 11 25.77 5.02 17.70
CA THR A 11 26.74 4.90 16.60
C THR A 11 27.20 6.26 16.08
N ASP A 12 28.46 6.33 15.63
CA ASP A 12 29.11 7.56 15.13
C ASP A 12 28.86 7.82 13.63
N HIS A 13 28.25 6.86 12.91
CA HIS A 13 27.97 6.95 11.48
C HIS A 13 26.47 6.92 11.19
N CYS A 14 25.93 8.09 10.86
CA CYS A 14 24.51 8.29 10.58
C CYS A 14 24.25 8.62 9.11
N ILE A 15 23.13 8.13 8.59
CA ILE A 15 22.56 8.56 7.31
C ILE A 15 21.21 9.24 7.55
N GLY A 16 21.03 10.41 6.94
CA GLY A 16 19.79 11.19 7.01
C GLY A 16 19.22 11.38 5.61
N THR A 17 18.49 10.37 5.12
CA THR A 17 17.85 10.39 3.80
C THR A 17 16.35 10.23 3.95
N ILE A 18 15.58 10.99 3.17
CA ILE A 18 14.13 10.83 3.08
C ILE A 18 13.83 9.84 1.95
N THR A 19 13.13 8.75 2.27
CA THR A 19 12.70 7.78 1.26
C THR A 19 11.30 8.09 0.73
N SER A 20 11.10 7.91 -0.58
CA SER A 20 9.78 8.00 -1.24
C SER A 20 9.05 6.65 -1.29
N ILE A 21 9.59 5.61 -0.65
CA ILE A 21 9.00 4.28 -0.64
C ILE A 21 7.75 4.29 0.26
N PRO A 22 6.54 4.02 -0.28
CA PRO A 22 5.33 3.93 0.53
C PRO A 22 5.39 2.68 1.43
N ASN A 23 4.44 2.53 2.36
CA ASN A 23 4.30 1.27 3.11
C ASN A 23 4.17 0.09 2.12
N PRO A 24 5.16 -0.81 2.02
CA PRO A 24 5.20 -1.80 0.95
C PRO A 24 3.98 -2.73 1.00
N LEU A 25 3.51 -3.06 2.20
CA LEU A 25 2.38 -3.95 2.39
C LEU A 25 1.07 -3.30 1.92
N ILE A 26 0.86 -2.02 2.22
CA ILE A 26 -0.31 -1.27 1.69
C ILE A 26 -0.23 -1.20 0.16
N TRP A 27 0.95 -0.93 -0.39
CA TRP A 27 1.15 -0.81 -1.83
C TRP A 27 0.82 -2.13 -2.56
N TYR A 28 1.50 -3.22 -2.19
CA TYR A 28 1.30 -4.51 -2.85
C TYR A 28 -0.08 -5.11 -2.61
N LEU A 29 -0.60 -5.03 -1.38
CA LEU A 29 -1.97 -5.49 -1.11
C LEU A 29 -3.01 -4.60 -1.80
N GLY A 30 -2.76 -3.29 -1.93
CA GLY A 30 -3.63 -2.37 -2.64
C GLY A 30 -3.72 -2.72 -4.13
N VAL A 31 -2.58 -2.99 -4.78
CA VAL A 31 -2.54 -3.46 -6.17
C VAL A 31 -3.26 -4.80 -6.32
N ALA A 32 -2.97 -5.77 -5.45
CA ALA A 32 -3.65 -7.07 -5.47
C ALA A 32 -5.17 -6.94 -5.24
N ALA A 33 -5.59 -6.03 -4.35
CA ALA A 33 -6.99 -5.74 -4.09
C ALA A 33 -7.67 -5.07 -5.30
N ALA A 34 -7.00 -4.15 -5.98
CA ALA A 34 -7.52 -3.54 -7.20
C ALA A 34 -7.73 -4.59 -8.30
N VAL A 35 -6.76 -5.50 -8.50
CA VAL A 35 -6.90 -6.64 -9.43
C VAL A 35 -8.05 -7.56 -9.00
N TYR A 36 -8.16 -7.91 -7.72
CA TYR A 36 -9.25 -8.71 -7.20
C TYR A 36 -10.63 -8.08 -7.48
N LEU A 37 -10.78 -6.78 -7.22
CA LEU A 37 -12.01 -6.05 -7.49
C LEU A 37 -12.32 -5.99 -8.99
N LEU A 38 -11.30 -5.77 -9.83
CA LEU A 38 -11.45 -5.76 -11.29
C LEU A 38 -11.94 -7.12 -11.80
N VAL A 39 -11.30 -8.21 -11.39
CA VAL A 39 -11.70 -9.58 -11.75
C VAL A 39 -13.13 -9.85 -11.31
N ARG A 40 -13.49 -9.48 -10.08
CA ARG A 40 -14.84 -9.68 -9.58
C ARG A 40 -15.83 -8.85 -10.40
N PHE A 41 -15.52 -7.58 -10.68
CA PHE A 41 -16.36 -6.66 -11.44
C PHE A 41 -16.63 -7.18 -12.85
N VAL A 42 -15.59 -7.58 -13.58
CA VAL A 42 -15.72 -8.19 -14.92
C VAL A 42 -16.53 -9.47 -14.87
N ARG A 43 -16.28 -10.35 -13.90
CA ARG A 43 -17.06 -11.59 -13.72
C ARG A 43 -18.54 -11.29 -13.43
N GLY A 44 -18.84 -10.27 -12.62
CA GLY A 44 -20.21 -9.83 -12.34
C GLY A 44 -20.94 -9.33 -13.59
N LEU A 45 -20.24 -8.57 -14.45
CA LEU A 45 -20.77 -8.13 -15.74
C LEU A 45 -21.04 -9.30 -16.69
N VAL A 46 -20.09 -10.23 -16.83
CA VAL A 46 -20.22 -11.41 -17.70
C VAL A 46 -21.36 -12.34 -17.23
N LEU A 47 -21.44 -12.60 -15.92
CA LEU A 47 -22.46 -13.46 -15.33
C LEU A 47 -23.78 -12.73 -15.04
N ARG A 48 -23.92 -11.45 -15.44
CA ARG A 48 -25.08 -10.59 -15.17
C ARG A 48 -25.56 -10.63 -13.72
N SER A 49 -24.62 -10.78 -12.79
CA SER A 49 -24.90 -10.86 -11.37
C SER A 49 -24.94 -9.45 -10.76
N PRO A 50 -25.85 -9.16 -9.83
CA PRO A 50 -25.90 -7.86 -9.16
C PRO A 50 -24.59 -7.63 -8.40
N MET A 51 -23.84 -6.63 -8.83
CA MET A 51 -22.54 -6.28 -8.26
C MET A 51 -22.68 -4.99 -7.45
N PRO A 52 -22.17 -4.90 -6.22
CA PRO A 52 -22.15 -3.64 -5.50
C PRO A 52 -21.38 -2.58 -6.29
N TRP A 53 -22.06 -1.46 -6.57
CA TRP A 53 -21.48 -0.30 -7.25
C TRP A 53 -20.23 0.26 -6.55
N SER A 54 -20.07 -0.04 -5.25
CA SER A 54 -18.90 0.36 -4.46
C SER A 54 -17.55 -0.06 -5.06
N TYR A 55 -17.49 -1.14 -5.85
CA TYR A 55 -16.24 -1.57 -6.48
C TYR A 55 -15.84 -0.72 -7.69
N ALA A 56 -16.80 -0.06 -8.34
CA ALA A 56 -16.50 0.81 -9.48
C ALA A 56 -15.71 2.05 -9.03
N ILE A 57 -15.96 2.56 -7.81
CA ILE A 57 -15.34 3.78 -7.29
C ILE A 57 -13.80 3.72 -7.32
N PRO A 58 -13.12 2.76 -6.65
CA PRO A 58 -11.66 2.69 -6.70
C PRO A 58 -11.14 2.35 -8.09
N LEU A 59 -11.84 1.52 -8.87
CA LEU A 59 -11.39 1.12 -10.21
C LEU A 59 -11.40 2.28 -11.20
N VAL A 60 -12.47 3.07 -11.21
CA VAL A 60 -12.59 4.26 -12.06
C VAL A 60 -11.59 5.32 -11.61
N GLY A 61 -11.42 5.53 -10.31
CA GLY A 61 -10.41 6.44 -9.78
C GLY A 61 -8.98 6.06 -10.23
N LEU A 62 -8.62 4.79 -10.09
CA LEU A 62 -7.33 4.26 -10.56
C LEU A 62 -7.17 4.46 -12.07
N ALA A 63 -8.18 4.10 -12.86
CA ALA A 63 -8.15 4.28 -14.31
C ALA A 63 -8.00 5.76 -14.69
N ALA A 64 -8.76 6.65 -14.07
CA ALA A 64 -8.67 8.09 -14.30
C ALA A 64 -7.29 8.66 -13.96
N THR A 65 -6.63 8.12 -12.94
CA THR A 65 -5.26 8.55 -12.57
C THR A 65 -4.16 7.91 -13.41
N TYR A 66 -4.34 6.68 -13.91
CA TYR A 66 -3.30 5.90 -14.57
C TYR A 66 -3.32 6.03 -16.10
N LEU A 67 -4.51 6.02 -16.72
CA LEU A 67 -4.66 6.07 -18.19
C LEU A 67 -4.03 7.31 -18.85
N PRO A 68 -4.08 8.52 -18.24
CA PRO A 68 -3.40 9.69 -18.82
C PRO A 68 -1.89 9.48 -19.01
N TRP A 69 -1.24 8.73 -18.12
CA TRP A 69 0.20 8.45 -18.25
C TRP A 69 0.53 7.57 -19.45
N LEU A 70 -0.39 6.66 -19.82
CA LEU A 70 -0.25 5.84 -21.02
C LEU A 70 -0.47 6.65 -22.31
N ALA A 71 -1.25 7.73 -22.24
CA ALA A 71 -1.52 8.60 -23.38
C ALA A 71 -0.35 9.56 -23.69
N PHE A 72 0.50 9.85 -22.71
CA PHE A 72 1.64 10.79 -22.83
C PHE A 72 2.96 10.16 -22.34
N PRO A 73 3.43 9.05 -22.95
CA PRO A 73 4.64 8.34 -22.51
C PRO A 73 5.94 9.14 -22.73
N GLU A 74 5.91 10.17 -23.57
CA GLU A 74 7.04 11.06 -23.85
C GLU A 74 7.36 12.04 -22.71
N ARG A 75 6.52 12.10 -21.68
CA ARG A 75 6.76 12.90 -20.48
C ARG A 75 7.57 12.09 -19.46
N THR A 76 8.46 12.76 -18.73
CA THR A 76 9.20 12.12 -17.64
C THR A 76 8.26 11.82 -16.47
N ILE A 77 8.23 10.56 -16.02
CA ILE A 77 7.34 10.08 -14.96
C ILE A 77 8.17 9.58 -13.79
N PHE A 78 7.83 10.03 -12.58
CA PHE A 78 8.48 9.64 -11.33
C PHE A 78 7.51 8.93 -10.39
N GLN A 79 8.04 8.07 -9.51
CA GLN A 79 7.24 7.25 -8.58
C GLN A 79 6.33 8.10 -7.67
N PHE A 80 6.75 9.30 -7.26
CA PHE A 80 5.96 10.14 -6.37
C PHE A 80 4.60 10.54 -6.96
N TYR A 81 4.44 10.54 -8.29
CA TYR A 81 3.15 10.82 -8.94
C TYR A 81 2.08 9.79 -8.56
N THR A 82 2.46 8.59 -8.13
CA THR A 82 1.51 7.57 -7.66
C THR A 82 0.77 7.94 -6.38
N VAL A 83 1.17 9.02 -5.69
CA VAL A 83 0.45 9.55 -4.52
C VAL A 83 -1.03 9.84 -4.82
N VAL A 84 -1.37 10.23 -6.05
CA VAL A 84 -2.78 10.48 -6.44
C VAL A 84 -3.59 9.18 -6.53
N MET A 85 -2.92 8.03 -6.70
CA MET A 85 -3.54 6.70 -6.76
C MET A 85 -3.80 6.13 -5.36
N ALA A 86 -3.04 6.59 -4.36
CA ALA A 86 -3.09 6.10 -2.98
C ALA A 86 -4.51 6.02 -2.39
N PRO A 87 -5.38 7.04 -2.46
CA PRO A 87 -6.73 6.93 -1.89
C PRO A 87 -7.56 5.83 -2.53
N PHE A 88 -7.41 5.60 -3.85
CA PHE A 88 -8.14 4.57 -4.57
C PHE A 88 -7.60 3.15 -4.27
N LEU A 89 -6.28 3.00 -4.12
CA LEU A 89 -5.68 1.74 -3.66
C LEU A 89 -6.12 1.40 -2.22
N ILE A 90 -6.18 2.39 -1.33
CA ILE A 90 -6.64 2.20 0.05
C ILE A 90 -8.13 1.81 0.07
N LEU A 91 -8.97 2.45 -0.75
CA LEU A 91 -10.38 2.07 -0.91
C LEU A 91 -10.53 0.65 -1.46
N ALA A 92 -9.74 0.28 -2.47
CA ALA A 92 -9.74 -1.07 -3.01
C ALA A 92 -9.37 -2.10 -1.94
N LEU A 93 -8.31 -1.82 -1.18
CA LEU A 93 -7.86 -2.67 -0.07
C LEU A 93 -8.94 -2.79 1.02
N ALA A 94 -9.56 -1.69 1.43
CA ALA A 94 -10.62 -1.70 2.43
C ALA A 94 -11.82 -2.55 2.00
N LEU A 95 -12.23 -2.45 0.73
CA LEU A 95 -13.32 -3.25 0.16
C LEU A 95 -12.96 -4.74 0.07
N ALA A 96 -11.72 -5.07 -0.32
CA ALA A 96 -11.24 -6.45 -0.32
C ALA A 96 -11.17 -7.03 1.10
N LEU A 97 -10.65 -6.28 2.08
CA LEU A 97 -10.60 -6.70 3.48
C LEU A 97 -12.01 -6.88 4.06
N ARG A 98 -12.98 -6.02 3.69
CA ARG A 98 -14.39 -6.20 4.06
C ARG A 98 -14.94 -7.53 3.55
N ASP A 99 -14.62 -7.90 2.31
CA ASP A 99 -15.09 -9.15 1.72
C ASP A 99 -14.43 -10.38 2.39
N ILE A 100 -13.16 -10.27 2.76
CA ILE A 100 -12.42 -11.29 3.53
C ILE A 100 -13.04 -11.46 4.92
N ALA A 101 -13.29 -10.36 5.65
CA ALA A 101 -13.90 -10.36 6.98
C ALA A 101 -15.26 -11.09 7.01
N GLY A 102 -16.00 -11.03 5.90
CA GLY A 102 -17.25 -11.76 5.73
C GLY A 102 -18.50 -10.99 6.16
N LYS A 103 -19.65 -11.53 5.74
CA LYS A 103 -20.97 -10.97 6.00
C LYS A 103 -21.51 -11.46 7.35
N ARG A 104 -22.47 -10.71 7.90
CA ARG A 104 -23.15 -11.09 9.15
C ARG A 104 -23.93 -12.41 9.03
N THR A 105 -24.37 -12.76 7.82
CA THR A 105 -25.10 -13.98 7.50
C THR A 105 -24.22 -15.22 7.36
N ASP A 106 -22.89 -15.05 7.33
CA ASP A 106 -21.98 -16.17 7.13
C ASP A 106 -21.81 -16.98 8.41
N ALA A 107 -21.48 -18.27 8.26
CA ALA A 107 -21.18 -19.15 9.39
C ALA A 107 -20.12 -18.52 10.31
N ARG A 108 -20.34 -18.63 11.62
CA ARG A 108 -19.51 -17.97 12.66
C ARG A 108 -18.02 -18.27 12.48
N HIS A 109 -17.66 -19.53 12.17
CA HIS A 109 -16.26 -19.95 11.99
C HIS A 109 -15.61 -19.22 10.79
N ARG A 110 -16.30 -19.09 9.65
CA ARG A 110 -15.81 -18.41 8.44
C ARG A 110 -15.62 -16.91 8.69
N ARG A 111 -16.57 -16.28 9.39
CA ARG A 111 -16.49 -14.86 9.74
C ARG A 111 -15.36 -14.59 10.74
N GLN A 112 -15.21 -15.41 11.78
CA GLN A 112 -14.14 -15.24 12.77
C GLN A 112 -12.75 -15.42 12.14
N SER A 113 -12.58 -16.43 11.28
CA SER A 113 -11.33 -16.63 10.54
C SER A 113 -11.00 -15.41 9.68
N GLY A 114 -11.98 -14.93 8.88
CA GLY A 114 -11.81 -13.73 8.06
C GLY A 114 -11.43 -12.48 8.86
N GLN A 115 -12.12 -12.23 9.99
CA GLN A 115 -11.82 -11.11 10.87
C GLN A 115 -10.42 -11.19 11.49
N ARG A 116 -9.98 -12.39 11.90
CA ARG A 116 -8.62 -12.62 12.41
C ARG A 116 -7.57 -12.32 11.33
N THR A 117 -7.78 -12.80 10.10
CA THR A 117 -6.88 -12.51 8.97
C THR A 117 -6.77 -11.01 8.72
N VAL A 118 -7.89 -10.28 8.69
CA VAL A 118 -7.89 -8.83 8.54
C VAL A 118 -7.15 -8.14 9.68
N MET A 119 -7.36 -8.59 10.93
CA MET A 119 -6.66 -8.02 12.08
C MET A 119 -5.14 -8.23 12.00
N VAL A 120 -4.68 -9.42 11.60
CA VAL A 120 -3.25 -9.69 11.38
C VAL A 120 -2.67 -8.77 10.32
N ILE A 121 -3.37 -8.60 9.18
CA ILE A 121 -2.92 -7.69 8.12
C ILE A 121 -2.79 -6.25 8.63
N LEU A 122 -3.78 -5.75 9.37
CA LEU A 122 -3.75 -4.39 9.92
C LEU A 122 -2.61 -4.20 10.93
N VAL A 123 -2.38 -5.18 11.81
CA VAL A 123 -1.25 -5.14 12.75
C VAL A 123 0.08 -5.09 11.99
N LEU A 124 0.26 -5.93 10.97
CA LEU A 124 1.46 -5.91 10.14
C LEU A 124 1.66 -4.57 9.42
N ILE A 125 0.58 -3.97 8.90
CA ILE A 125 0.64 -2.63 8.28
C ILE A 125 1.15 -1.61 9.29
N VAL A 126 0.62 -1.60 10.52
CA VAL A 126 1.03 -0.66 11.57
C VAL A 126 2.49 -0.89 11.98
N LEU A 127 2.92 -2.14 12.15
CA LEU A 127 4.31 -2.48 12.48
C LEU A 127 5.28 -2.03 11.39
N LEU A 128 4.93 -2.26 10.12
CA LEU A 128 5.75 -1.78 9.00
C LEU A 128 5.77 -0.26 8.90
N SER A 129 4.64 0.40 9.16
CA SER A 129 4.63 1.87 9.23
C SER A 129 5.53 2.38 10.35
N ALA A 130 5.54 1.73 11.52
CA ALA A 130 6.43 2.09 12.61
C ALA A 130 7.91 1.85 12.26
N PHE A 131 8.21 0.76 11.53
CA PHE A 131 9.55 0.44 11.04
C PHE A 131 10.07 1.51 10.07
N PHE A 132 9.28 1.86 9.04
CA PHE A 132 9.67 2.86 8.02
C PHE A 132 9.54 4.32 8.48
N TYR A 133 8.84 4.59 9.59
CA TYR A 133 8.55 5.95 10.07
C TYR A 133 9.79 6.86 10.13
N PRO A 134 10.95 6.44 10.70
CA PRO A 134 12.13 7.29 10.78
C PRO A 134 12.64 7.75 9.41
N LEU A 135 12.55 6.90 8.39
CA LEU A 135 12.99 7.23 7.03
C LEU A 135 12.01 8.17 6.31
N TRP A 136 10.71 8.11 6.63
CA TRP A 136 9.71 9.01 6.01
C TRP A 136 9.82 10.44 6.53
N ILE A 137 10.18 10.62 7.80
CA ILE A 137 10.34 11.96 8.39
C ILE A 137 11.80 12.45 8.36
N GLY A 138 12.71 11.66 7.78
CA GLY A 138 14.13 12.03 7.62
C GLY A 138 14.90 12.08 8.94
N LEU A 139 14.55 11.24 9.92
CA LEU A 139 15.36 11.09 11.13
C LEU A 139 16.73 10.48 10.77
N PRO A 140 17.81 10.93 11.42
CA PRO A 140 19.11 10.35 11.22
C PRO A 140 19.14 8.95 11.87
N VAL A 141 19.49 7.95 11.08
CA VAL A 141 19.50 6.53 11.50
C VAL A 141 20.86 5.88 11.23
N PRO A 142 21.24 4.83 11.97
CA PRO A 142 22.44 4.06 11.68
C PRO A 142 22.38 3.42 10.30
N TRP A 143 23.55 3.24 9.66
CA TRP A 143 23.64 2.67 8.31
C TRP A 143 23.01 1.28 8.19
N TRP A 144 23.20 0.40 9.18
CA TRP A 144 22.59 -0.94 9.20
C TRP A 144 21.06 -0.88 9.21
N PHE A 145 20.49 0.12 9.89
CA PHE A 145 19.04 0.28 9.98
C PHE A 145 18.51 0.73 8.62
N TRP A 146 19.15 1.71 7.99
CA TRP A 146 18.82 2.11 6.62
C TRP A 146 18.92 0.94 5.63
N GLN A 147 19.99 0.14 5.70
CA GLN A 147 20.17 -1.02 4.82
C GLN A 147 19.03 -2.05 4.99
N ALA A 148 18.54 -2.26 6.22
CA ALA A 148 17.41 -3.17 6.49
C ALA A 148 16.08 -2.73 5.85
N HIS A 149 15.95 -1.47 5.40
CA HIS A 149 14.75 -0.98 4.70
C HIS A 149 14.80 -1.24 3.19
N ASN A 150 15.96 -1.57 2.64
CA ASN A 150 16.17 -1.80 1.21
C ASN A 150 15.91 -3.28 0.86
N TRP A 151 14.63 -3.65 0.79
CA TRP A 151 14.21 -5.03 0.54
C TRP A 151 14.40 -5.47 -0.92
N MET A 152 14.47 -4.51 -1.84
CA MET A 152 14.78 -4.73 -3.24
C MET A 152 16.02 -3.93 -3.62
N ILE A 153 16.79 -4.47 -4.56
CA ILE A 153 18.04 -3.86 -5.04
C ILE A 153 17.78 -2.46 -5.63
N THR A 154 16.59 -2.23 -6.20
CA THR A 154 16.18 -0.96 -6.81
C THR A 154 15.75 0.14 -5.82
N TRP A 155 15.78 -0.13 -4.50
CA TRP A 155 15.36 0.83 -3.48
C TRP A 155 16.50 1.70 -2.92
N ILE A 156 17.73 1.44 -3.39
CA ILE A 156 18.97 2.16 -3.03
C ILE A 156 19.12 3.43 -3.87
#